data_AF-A0A4P7LC50-F1
#
_entry.id   AF-A0A4P7LC50-F1
#
_cell.length_a   1.000
_cell.length_b   1.000
_cell.length_c   1.000
_cell.angle_alpha   90.00
_cell.angle_beta   90.00
_cell.angle_gamma   90.00
#
_symmetry.space_group_name_H-M   'P 1'
#
loop_
_entity.id
_entity.type
_entity.pdbx_description
1 polymer ?
#
loop_
_entity_poly.entity_id
_entity_poly.type
_entity_poly.pdbx_seq_one_letter_code
_entity_poly.pdbx_strand_id
1 'polypeptide(L)'
;MSSPKGVKAVENFDLNQYLGLWYEIARLDNRFERGLERVTANYMLNPDGSVKVINRGFLPELHQWRKSIGKAKFIGSPKKGSLKVSFFWPFYGGYHVIALHPEYRYALVAGPSRNYLWLLSRTPRLETAETESLLNLARELNFPVDKLIWVNQDE
;
A
#
# COMPACT_ATOMS: atom_id res chain seq x y z
N MET A 1 -12.54 0.36 12.56
CA MET A 1 -11.72 -0.27 11.51
C MET A 1 -10.43 -0.71 12.16
N SER A 2 -10.15 -1.99 12.18
CA SER A 2 -8.96 -2.58 12.80
C SER A 2 -8.20 -3.38 11.75
N SER A 3 -6.90 -3.55 11.97
CA SER A 3 -6.12 -4.52 11.23
C SER A 3 -6.67 -5.94 11.45
N PRO A 4 -6.34 -6.90 10.56
CA PRO A 4 -6.69 -8.30 10.77
C PRO A 4 -6.16 -8.79 12.14
N LYS A 5 -6.90 -9.70 12.78
CA LYS A 5 -6.47 -10.28 14.08
C LYS A 5 -5.04 -10.82 13.98
N GLY A 6 -4.18 -10.43 14.92
CA GLY A 6 -2.76 -10.80 14.97
C GLY A 6 -1.82 -9.93 14.11
N VAL A 7 -2.36 -9.04 13.27
CA VAL A 7 -1.58 -8.11 12.45
C VAL A 7 -1.46 -6.78 13.16
N LYS A 8 -0.22 -6.33 13.42
CA LYS A 8 0.06 -5.05 14.08
C LYS A 8 0.68 -4.09 13.08
N ALA A 9 0.18 -2.85 13.07
CA ALA A 9 0.82 -1.78 12.32
C ALA A 9 2.11 -1.32 13.04
N VAL A 10 3.05 -0.79 12.28
CA VAL A 10 4.29 -0.22 12.81
C VAL A 10 3.98 0.95 13.74
N GLU A 11 4.73 1.02 14.83
CA GLU A 11 4.75 2.16 15.74
C GLU A 11 5.90 3.11 15.35
N ASN A 12 5.99 4.28 15.98
CA ASN A 12 6.95 5.34 15.63
C ASN A 12 6.88 5.80 14.16
N PHE A 13 5.70 5.70 13.55
CA PHE A 13 5.44 6.15 12.20
C PHE A 13 5.53 7.68 12.10
N ASP A 14 6.40 8.14 11.21
CA ASP A 14 6.46 9.52 10.72
C ASP A 14 5.77 9.63 9.36
N LEU A 15 4.68 10.39 9.31
CA LEU A 15 3.95 10.63 8.07
C LEU A 15 4.79 11.39 7.05
N ASN A 16 5.60 12.37 7.47
CA ASN A 16 6.30 13.26 6.55
C ASN A 16 7.30 12.48 5.68
N GLN A 17 7.97 11.48 6.27
CA GLN A 17 8.86 10.58 5.54
C GLN A 17 8.11 9.58 4.64
N TYR A 18 6.82 9.34 4.91
CA TYR A 18 5.98 8.44 4.10
C TYR A 18 5.34 9.13 2.88
N LEU A 19 5.27 10.46 2.87
CA LEU A 19 4.71 11.22 1.75
C LEU A 19 5.48 10.99 0.44
N GLY A 20 4.87 11.37 -0.68
CA GLY A 20 5.46 11.23 -2.01
C GLY A 20 5.11 9.91 -2.70
N LEU A 21 5.88 9.59 -3.74
CA LEU A 21 5.62 8.50 -4.66
C LEU A 21 6.08 7.14 -4.08
N TRP A 22 5.24 6.13 -4.27
CA TRP A 22 5.54 4.73 -4.06
C TRP A 22 5.13 3.92 -5.28
N TYR A 23 5.98 3.00 -5.69
CA TYR A 23 5.71 1.97 -6.68
C TYR A 23 5.09 0.77 -5.99
N GLU A 24 4.04 0.23 -6.58
CA GLU A 24 3.45 -1.02 -6.13
C GLU A 24 4.20 -2.19 -6.77
N ILE A 25 4.98 -2.93 -5.98
CA ILE A 25 5.81 -4.03 -6.47
C ILE A 25 4.97 -5.30 -6.59
N ALA A 26 4.11 -5.56 -5.60
CA ALA A 26 3.19 -6.67 -5.62
C ALA A 26 1.91 -6.35 -4.87
N ARG A 27 0.80 -6.98 -5.26
CA ARG A 27 -0.50 -6.88 -4.58
C ARG A 27 -1.23 -8.21 -4.54
N LEU A 28 -2.12 -8.40 -3.57
CA LEU A 28 -3.19 -9.39 -3.71
C LEU A 28 -4.28 -8.87 -4.64
N ASP A 29 -4.91 -9.78 -5.39
CA ASP A 29 -5.96 -9.41 -6.36
C ASP A 29 -7.06 -8.59 -5.69
N ASN A 30 -7.27 -7.40 -6.23
CA ASN A 30 -8.36 -6.53 -5.85
C ASN A 30 -9.05 -6.06 -7.13
N ARG A 31 -10.39 -6.03 -7.10
CA ARG A 31 -11.20 -5.80 -8.31
C ARG A 31 -10.92 -4.46 -8.98
N PHE A 32 -10.42 -3.47 -8.23
CA PHE A 32 -10.21 -2.11 -8.71
C PHE A 32 -8.92 -1.94 -9.51
N GLU A 33 -7.92 -2.80 -9.27
CA GLU A 33 -6.59 -2.70 -9.89
C GLU A 33 -6.32 -3.86 -10.88
N ARG A 34 -7.31 -4.68 -11.20
CA ARG A 34 -7.15 -5.77 -12.17
C ARG A 34 -6.66 -5.27 -13.53
N GLY A 35 -5.65 -5.96 -14.04
CA GLY A 35 -5.02 -5.65 -15.33
C GLY A 35 -4.13 -4.40 -15.34
N LEU A 36 -3.98 -3.69 -14.21
CA LEU A 36 -3.11 -2.52 -14.14
C LEU A 36 -1.65 -2.91 -13.92
N GLU A 37 -0.80 -2.31 -14.75
CA GLU A 37 0.67 -2.29 -14.66
C GLU A 37 1.15 -0.88 -14.29
N ARG A 38 2.45 -0.73 -14.01
CA ARG A 38 3.11 0.55 -13.68
C ARG A 38 2.37 1.31 -12.58
N VAL A 39 1.89 0.56 -11.60
CA VAL A 39 1.00 1.08 -10.55
C VAL A 39 1.83 1.86 -9.54
N THR A 40 1.37 3.06 -9.24
CA THR A 40 1.98 3.96 -8.26
C THR A 40 0.92 4.54 -7.34
N ALA A 41 1.31 4.84 -6.12
CA ALA A 41 0.54 5.60 -5.14
C ALA A 41 1.35 6.83 -4.72
N ASN A 42 0.76 8.02 -4.84
CA ASN A 42 1.38 9.26 -4.38
C ASN A 42 0.59 9.84 -3.20
N TYR A 43 1.27 10.05 -2.07
CA TYR A 43 0.67 10.52 -0.82
C TYR A 43 1.03 11.99 -0.58
N MET A 44 0.03 12.82 -0.32
CA MET A 44 0.21 14.25 -0.06
C MET A 44 -0.56 14.69 1.17
N LEU A 45 0.07 15.47 2.05
CA LEU A 45 -0.60 16.03 3.23
C LEU A 45 -1.53 17.17 2.81
N ASN A 46 -2.78 17.13 3.27
CA ASN A 46 -3.74 18.22 3.12
C ASN A 46 -3.68 19.16 4.33
N PRO A 47 -4.14 20.43 4.19
CA PRO A 47 -4.21 21.38 5.30
C PRO A 47 -5.06 20.91 6.49
N ASP A 48 -6.06 20.06 6.26
CA ASP A 48 -6.93 19.49 7.29
C ASP A 48 -6.30 18.29 8.04
N GLY A 49 -5.01 18.01 7.80
CA GLY A 49 -4.28 16.89 8.41
C GLY A 49 -4.60 15.51 7.82
N SER A 50 -5.48 15.43 6.81
CA SER A 50 -5.70 14.19 6.07
C SER A 50 -4.65 13.98 4.98
N VAL A 51 -4.54 12.78 4.46
CA VAL A 51 -3.63 12.45 3.36
C VAL A 51 -4.43 12.24 2.08
N LYS A 52 -4.14 13.02 1.04
CA LYS A 52 -4.61 12.75 -0.31
C LYS A 52 -3.80 11.58 -0.87
N VAL A 53 -4.50 10.60 -1.44
CA VAL A 53 -3.90 9.42 -2.08
C VAL A 53 -4.22 9.50 -3.55
N ILE A 54 -3.21 9.43 -4.41
CA ILE A 54 -3.40 9.39 -5.86
C ILE A 54 -2.83 8.08 -6.36
N ASN A 55 -3.69 7.14 -6.75
CA ASN A 55 -3.25 5.92 -7.42
C ASN A 55 -3.31 6.12 -8.92
N ARG A 56 -2.29 5.64 -9.64
CA ARG A 56 -2.21 5.67 -11.10
C ARG A 56 -1.66 4.34 -11.60
N GLY A 57 -2.22 3.80 -12.66
CA GLY A 57 -1.75 2.59 -13.32
C GLY A 57 -2.08 2.59 -14.81
N PHE A 58 -1.29 1.88 -15.60
CA PHE A 58 -1.48 1.71 -17.03
C PHE A 58 -2.30 0.44 -17.29
N LEU A 59 -3.29 0.50 -18.19
CA LEU A 59 -4.05 -0.66 -18.63
C LEU A 59 -3.63 -1.02 -20.06
N PRO A 60 -2.82 -2.07 -20.25
CA PRO A 60 -2.28 -2.42 -21.57
C PRO A 60 -3.36 -2.74 -22.60
N GLU A 61 -4.41 -3.46 -22.22
CA GLU A 61 -5.51 -3.85 -23.13
C GLU A 61 -6.16 -2.66 -23.84
N LEU A 62 -6.27 -1.52 -23.13
CA LEU A 62 -6.89 -0.30 -23.65
C LEU A 62 -5.87 0.80 -23.97
N HIS A 63 -4.57 0.53 -23.81
CA HIS A 63 -3.48 1.50 -23.98
C HIS A 63 -3.72 2.84 -23.27
N GLN A 64 -4.28 2.79 -22.05
CA GLN A 64 -4.69 4.00 -21.33
C GLN A 64 -4.23 4.02 -19.88
N TRP A 65 -4.00 5.22 -19.37
CA TRP A 65 -3.76 5.43 -17.94
C TRP A 65 -5.08 5.54 -17.18
N ARG A 66 -5.19 4.80 -16.07
CA ARG A 66 -6.24 4.96 -15.08
C ARG A 66 -5.70 5.69 -13.86
N LYS A 67 -6.55 6.50 -13.23
CA LYS A 67 -6.23 7.27 -12.03
C LYS A 67 -7.41 7.25 -11.07
N SER A 68 -7.13 7.09 -9.80
CA SER A 68 -8.10 7.30 -8.72
C SER A 68 -7.53 8.24 -7.66
N ILE A 69 -8.41 9.00 -7.02
CA ILE A 69 -8.05 9.94 -5.96
C ILE A 69 -8.84 9.54 -4.73
N GLY A 70 -8.11 9.26 -3.65
CA GLY A 70 -8.66 8.91 -2.35
C GLY A 70 -8.23 9.89 -1.26
N LYS A 71 -8.85 9.70 -0.09
CA LYS A 71 -8.53 10.44 1.14
C LYS A 71 -8.29 9.45 2.27
N ALA A 72 -7.18 9.61 2.98
CA ALA A 72 -6.82 8.81 4.13
C ALA A 72 -6.78 9.65 5.42
N LYS A 73 -7.14 9.03 6.54
CA LYS A 73 -7.04 9.62 7.88
C LYS A 73 -6.50 8.57 8.85
N PHE A 74 -5.72 8.98 9.84
CA PHE A 74 -5.24 8.09 10.89
C PHE A 74 -6.39 7.47 11.68
N ILE A 75 -6.17 6.22 12.12
CA ILE A 75 -7.00 5.54 13.10
C ILE A 75 -6.24 5.61 14.43
N GLY A 76 -6.65 6.52 15.31
CA GLY A 76 -5.97 6.76 16.58
C GLY A 76 -4.72 7.63 16.42
N SER A 77 -3.61 7.21 17.04
CA SER A 77 -2.37 8.00 17.08
C SER A 77 -1.73 8.16 15.68
N PRO A 78 -1.25 9.36 15.31
CA PRO A 78 -0.50 9.58 14.08
C PRO A 78 0.91 8.93 14.10
N LYS A 79 1.37 8.47 15.28
CA LYS A 79 2.63 7.71 15.43
C LYS A 79 2.47 6.22 15.12
N LYS A 80 1.28 5.78 14.74
CA LYS A 80 1.01 4.42 14.32
C LYS A 80 0.67 4.41 12.84
N GLY A 81 1.29 3.52 12.06
CA GLY A 81 1.07 3.38 10.61
C GLY A 81 -0.29 2.77 10.26
N SER A 82 -1.37 3.24 10.89
CA SER A 82 -2.72 2.69 10.76
C SER A 82 -3.70 3.78 10.37
N LEU A 83 -4.26 3.66 9.17
CA LEU A 83 -5.14 4.64 8.55
C LEU A 83 -6.43 3.97 8.04
N LYS A 84 -7.43 4.79 7.77
CA LYS A 84 -8.58 4.44 6.95
C LYS A 84 -8.52 5.25 5.66
N VAL A 85 -8.73 4.59 4.52
CA VAL A 85 -8.66 5.18 3.18
C VAL A 85 -10.02 5.06 2.51
N SER A 86 -10.46 6.11 1.82
CA SER A 86 -11.67 6.11 1.01
C SER A 86 -11.34 6.57 -0.40
N PHE A 87 -11.59 5.72 -1.41
CA PHE A 87 -11.53 6.07 -2.83
C PHE A 87 -12.90 6.42 -3.43
N PHE A 88 -13.98 5.89 -2.84
CA PHE A 88 -15.35 6.16 -3.24
C PHE A 88 -16.17 6.42 -1.98
N TRP A 89 -16.49 7.69 -1.72
CA TRP A 89 -17.30 8.06 -0.57
C TRP A 89 -18.72 7.45 -0.74
N PRO A 90 -19.32 6.84 0.30
CA PRO A 90 -18.94 6.89 1.72
C PRO A 90 -18.21 5.64 2.27
N PHE A 91 -17.49 4.86 1.45
CA PHE A 91 -16.82 3.62 1.90
C PHE A 91 -15.35 3.82 2.29
N TYR A 92 -14.98 3.33 3.47
CA TYR A 92 -13.59 3.33 3.95
C TYR A 92 -13.04 1.90 4.08
N GLY A 93 -11.82 1.68 3.62
CA GLY A 93 -11.01 0.47 3.84
C GLY A 93 -9.85 0.72 4.82
N GLY A 94 -9.46 -0.30 5.58
CA GLY A 94 -8.29 -0.23 6.47
C GLY A 94 -7.01 -0.19 5.66
N TYR A 95 -6.02 0.55 6.15
CA TYR A 95 -4.68 0.66 5.56
C TYR A 95 -3.66 0.62 6.70
N HIS A 96 -2.92 -0.47 6.81
CA HIS A 96 -2.05 -0.73 7.95
C HIS A 96 -0.66 -1.05 7.42
N VAL A 97 0.30 -0.15 7.65
CA VAL A 97 1.71 -0.39 7.38
C VAL A 97 2.21 -1.37 8.43
N ILE A 98 2.51 -2.60 8.03
CA ILE A 98 2.86 -3.72 8.92
C ILE A 98 4.36 -4.03 8.93
N ALA A 99 5.08 -3.56 7.92
CA ALA A 99 6.54 -3.48 7.91
C ALA A 99 6.97 -2.21 7.16
N LEU A 100 8.07 -1.61 7.60
CA LEU A 100 8.60 -0.38 7.03
C LEU A 100 10.12 -0.35 7.22
N HIS A 101 10.85 -0.09 6.14
CA HIS A 101 12.30 0.14 6.23
C HIS A 101 12.58 1.40 7.08
N PRO A 102 13.63 1.45 7.91
CA PRO A 102 13.94 2.62 8.75
C PRO A 102 14.06 3.95 7.98
N GLU A 103 14.62 3.89 6.76
CA GLU A 103 14.71 5.03 5.84
C GLU A 103 13.55 5.13 4.84
N TYR A 104 12.42 4.45 5.09
CA TYR A 104 11.21 4.55 4.28
C TYR A 104 11.39 4.15 2.80
N ARG A 105 12.36 3.27 2.51
CA ARG A 105 12.65 2.76 1.15
C ARG A 105 11.60 1.77 0.65
N TYR A 106 11.07 0.93 1.53
CA TYR A 106 10.03 -0.05 1.22
C TYR A 106 9.06 -0.24 2.38
N ALA A 107 7.86 -0.72 2.06
CA ALA A 107 6.80 -0.98 3.03
C ALA A 107 5.96 -2.20 2.65
N LEU A 108 5.47 -2.91 3.66
CA LEU A 108 4.42 -3.92 3.52
C LEU A 108 3.15 -3.38 4.16
N VAL A 109 2.06 -3.39 3.41
CA VAL A 109 0.80 -2.78 3.82
C VAL A 109 -0.32 -3.81 3.76
N ALA A 110 -1.04 -3.97 4.87
CA ALA A 110 -2.24 -4.79 4.96
C ALA A 110 -3.51 -3.94 4.88
N GLY A 111 -4.53 -4.49 4.22
CA GLY A 111 -5.87 -3.90 4.24
C GLY A 111 -6.72 -4.31 5.45
N PRO A 112 -8.06 -4.20 5.37
CA PRO A 112 -8.95 -4.55 6.48
C PRO A 112 -9.05 -6.07 6.73
N SER A 113 -8.59 -6.90 5.80
CA SER A 113 -8.57 -8.37 5.90
C SER A 113 -7.31 -8.94 5.23
N ARG A 114 -7.08 -10.24 5.39
CA ARG A 114 -5.95 -10.95 4.76
C ARG A 114 -6.04 -11.12 3.25
N ASN A 115 -7.13 -10.64 2.65
CA ASN A 115 -7.31 -10.63 1.19
C ASN A 115 -6.65 -9.38 0.55
N TYR A 116 -6.08 -8.49 1.35
CA TYR A 116 -5.52 -7.22 0.91
C TYR A 116 -4.11 -7.06 1.48
N LEU A 117 -3.13 -7.09 0.58
CA LEU A 117 -1.72 -6.91 0.91
C LEU A 117 -1.05 -6.21 -0.28
N TRP A 118 -0.16 -5.27 0.02
CA TRP A 118 0.65 -4.56 -0.96
C TRP A 118 2.11 -4.49 -0.49
N LEU A 119 3.04 -4.80 -1.39
CA LEU A 119 4.45 -4.43 -1.28
C LEU A 119 4.65 -3.10 -2.01
N LEU A 120 5.15 -2.10 -1.31
CA LEU A 120 5.44 -0.78 -1.86
C LEU A 120 6.94 -0.48 -1.77
N SER A 121 7.47 0.23 -2.76
CA SER A 121 8.86 0.67 -2.80
C SER A 121 8.99 2.11 -3.29
N ARG A 122 10.06 2.82 -2.90
CA ARG A 122 10.44 4.12 -3.47
C ARG A 122 11.06 3.99 -4.87
N THR A 123 11.51 2.80 -5.23
CA THR A 123 12.08 2.46 -6.54
C THR A 123 11.17 1.46 -7.26
N PRO A 124 11.19 1.40 -8.61
CA PRO A 124 10.33 0.48 -9.38
C PRO A 124 10.69 -1.00 -9.19
N ARG A 125 11.84 -1.30 -8.57
CA ARG A 125 12.29 -2.66 -8.26
C ARG A 125 12.84 -2.71 -6.84
N LEU A 126 12.67 -3.86 -6.19
CA LEU A 126 13.27 -4.18 -4.89
C LEU A 126 14.32 -5.28 -5.07
N GLU A 127 15.29 -5.31 -4.16
CA GLU A 127 16.25 -6.39 -4.13
C GLU A 127 15.58 -7.70 -3.66
N THR A 128 16.13 -8.83 -4.10
CA THR A 128 15.59 -10.16 -3.77
C THR A 128 15.56 -10.42 -2.26
N ALA A 129 16.61 -10.02 -1.54
CA ALA A 129 16.68 -10.20 -0.08
C ALA A 129 15.61 -9.38 0.66
N GLU A 130 15.41 -8.11 0.26
CA GLU A 130 14.38 -7.23 0.83
C GLU A 130 12.99 -7.81 0.56
N THR A 131 12.76 -8.28 -0.66
CA THR A 131 11.51 -8.91 -1.09
C THR A 131 11.19 -10.16 -0.26
N GLU A 132 12.13 -11.10 -0.16
CA GLU A 132 11.95 -12.33 0.61
C GLU A 132 11.71 -12.06 2.10
N SER A 133 12.39 -11.07 2.68
CA SER A 133 12.14 -10.67 4.07
C SER A 133 10.69 -10.23 4.29
N LEU A 134 10.11 -9.47 3.35
CA LEU A 134 8.71 -9.03 3.44
C LEU A 134 7.73 -10.19 3.23
N LEU A 135 8.04 -11.10 2.30
CA LEU A 135 7.22 -12.28 2.04
C LEU A 135 7.20 -13.24 3.23
N ASN A 136 8.34 -13.46 3.90
CA ASN A 136 8.40 -14.31 5.08
C ASN A 136 7.54 -13.77 6.22
N LEU A 137 7.63 -12.47 6.51
CA LEU A 137 6.75 -11.83 7.48
C LEU A 137 5.26 -11.96 7.08
N ALA A 138 4.93 -11.76 5.80
CA ALA A 138 3.57 -11.92 5.31
C ALA A 138 3.05 -13.37 5.51
N ARG A 139 3.90 -14.38 5.27
CA ARG A 139 3.57 -15.81 5.52
C ARG A 139 3.31 -16.07 7.00
N GLU A 140 4.18 -15.59 7.89
CA GLU A 140 4.01 -15.72 9.35
C GLU A 140 2.69 -15.10 9.83
N LEU A 141 2.29 -13.99 9.20
CA LEU A 141 1.02 -13.32 9.47
C LEU A 141 -0.19 -13.96 8.77
N ASN A 142 0.00 -15.09 8.08
CA ASN A 142 -1.00 -15.88 7.37
C ASN A 142 -1.63 -15.15 6.16
N PHE A 143 -0.87 -14.32 5.44
CA PHE A 143 -1.30 -13.80 4.15
C PHE A 143 -1.01 -14.82 3.03
N PRO A 144 -1.88 -14.92 2.01
CA PRO A 144 -1.71 -15.88 0.91
C PRO A 144 -0.67 -15.37 -0.11
N VAL A 145 0.61 -15.32 0.26
CA VAL A 145 1.67 -14.72 -0.57
C VAL A 145 1.82 -15.38 -1.95
N ASP A 146 1.47 -16.66 -2.08
CA ASP A 146 1.53 -17.37 -3.37
C ASP A 146 0.47 -16.88 -4.36
N LYS A 147 -0.48 -16.05 -3.91
CA LYS A 147 -1.49 -15.39 -4.74
C LYS A 147 -1.12 -13.94 -5.09
N LEU A 148 0.09 -13.49 -4.73
CA LEU A 148 0.55 -12.16 -5.09
C LEU A 148 0.68 -12.02 -6.60
N ILE A 149 0.15 -10.91 -7.10
CA ILE A 149 0.36 -10.43 -8.46
C ILE A 149 1.56 -9.50 -8.40
N TRP A 150 2.62 -9.87 -9.11
CA TRP A 150 3.78 -9.00 -9.32
C TRP A 150 3.44 -7.99 -10.40
N VAL A 151 3.59 -6.72 -10.06
CA VAL A 151 3.21 -5.63 -10.96
C VAL A 151 4.41 -5.33 -11.86
N ASN A 152 4.20 -5.38 -13.16
CA ASN A 152 5.21 -4.91 -14.11
C ASN A 152 5.44 -3.40 -13.92
N GLN A 153 6.68 -3.01 -13.67
CA GLN A 153 7.09 -1.61 -13.48
C GLN A 153 8.00 -1.11 -14.62
N ASP A 154 8.22 -1.93 -15.65
CA ASP A 154 9.04 -1.58 -16.80
C ASP A 154 8.25 -0.69 -17.78
N GLU A 155 8.96 0.19 -18.50
CA GLU A 155 8.42 1.13 -19.49
C GLU A 155 8.18 0.53 -20.87
#